data_AF-A0A4Q3HPE3-F1
#
_entry.id   AF-A0A4Q3HPE3-F1
#
_cell.length_a   1.000
_cell.length_b   1.000
_cell.length_c   1.000
_cell.angle_alpha   90.00
_cell.angle_beta   90.00
_cell.angle_gamma   90.00
#
_symmetry.space_group_name_H-M   'P 1'
#
loop_
_entity.id
_entity.type
_entity.pdbx_description
1 polymer ?
#
loop_
_entity_poly.entity_id
_entity_poly.type
_entity_poly.pdbx_seq_one_letter_code
_entity_poly.pdbx_strand_id
1 'polypeptide(L)'
;GILPRTHGSALFTRGETQAIVVATLGTGEDEQYVDSLTGMYKERFLLHYNFPPYSVGETGRMGSPGRREIGHGKLAWRAIRPMLPTAEQFPYTLRVVSEITESNGSSSMATVCGTSLALMDAGVPLAKPVAGIAMGLILEGERFAVLSDILGDEDHLGDMDFKVAGTVDGITSLQMDIKIAGITEEIMKVALGQAQGGRKHILAEMANAITEGRSELGEFAPRIEVMNIPVDKIREVIGSGGKVIREIVEKTGAKINIEDDGTVKIASASGKEIEAARKWIHSIVAEPEVGTIYEGTVVKTADFGAFVNFFGARDGLVHISQLASDRVAKTQDVVKEGQKVWVKLMGFDERGKVRLSMKAVDQATGQEVKKADGEAAE
;
A
#
# COMPACT_ATOMS: atom_id res chain seq x y z
N GLY A 1 7.90 18.89 0.49
CA GLY A 1 6.86 19.10 1.51
C GLY A 1 6.64 20.56 1.79
N ILE A 2 5.95 21.27 0.91
CA ILE A 2 5.57 22.69 1.13
C ILE A 2 4.27 22.83 1.94
N LEU A 3 3.43 21.79 1.96
CA LEU A 3 2.16 21.76 2.68
C LEU A 3 2.28 20.83 3.92
N PRO A 4 1.95 21.31 5.14
CA PRO A 4 2.28 20.58 6.39
C PRO A 4 1.59 19.22 6.58
N ARG A 5 0.38 19.02 6.06
CA ARG A 5 -0.45 17.83 6.36
C ARG A 5 -0.60 16.85 5.20
N THR A 6 -0.16 17.23 4.00
CA THR A 6 -0.20 16.35 2.83
C THR A 6 0.82 15.22 2.99
N HIS A 7 0.55 14.03 2.47
CA HIS A 7 1.51 12.92 2.57
C HIS A 7 2.79 13.24 1.80
N GLY A 8 2.70 13.90 0.64
CA GLY A 8 3.83 14.58 0.00
C GLY A 8 3.37 15.78 -0.82
N SER A 9 4.23 16.78 -0.95
CA SER A 9 3.94 17.98 -1.74
C SER A 9 5.19 18.60 -2.35
N ALA A 10 5.02 19.15 -3.56
CA ALA A 10 6.04 19.89 -4.28
C ALA A 10 5.45 21.17 -4.87
N LEU A 11 6.27 22.21 -4.91
CA LEU A 11 6.06 23.39 -5.74
C LEU A 11 7.13 23.37 -6.82
N PHE A 12 6.73 23.08 -8.05
CA PHE A 12 7.65 23.12 -9.18
C PHE A 12 7.38 24.38 -10.00
N THR A 13 8.38 25.25 -10.10
CA THR A 13 8.32 26.51 -10.86
C THR A 13 9.42 26.52 -11.91
N ARG A 14 9.05 26.82 -13.15
CA ARG A 14 9.97 26.99 -14.28
C ARG A 14 9.52 28.17 -15.11
N GLY A 15 10.31 29.24 -15.11
CA GLY A 15 9.88 30.53 -15.64
C GLY A 15 8.56 30.94 -14.98
N GLU A 16 7.56 31.27 -15.79
CA GLU A 16 6.20 31.63 -15.37
C GLU A 16 5.22 30.43 -15.50
N THR A 17 5.74 29.20 -15.38
CA THR A 17 4.92 27.99 -15.28
C THR A 17 5.14 27.36 -13.91
N GLN A 18 4.06 27.24 -13.14
CA GLN A 18 4.09 26.79 -11.75
C GLN A 18 3.00 25.76 -11.49
N ALA A 19 3.38 24.68 -10.81
CA ALA A 19 2.47 23.64 -10.36
C ALA A 19 2.68 23.34 -8.88
N ILE A 20 1.61 23.44 -8.10
CA ILE A 20 1.52 22.83 -6.78
C ILE A 20 1.05 21.40 -6.98
N VAL A 21 1.88 20.44 -6.62
CA VAL A 21 1.58 19.02 -6.77
C VAL A 21 1.54 18.34 -5.42
N VAL A 22 0.44 17.62 -5.16
CA VAL A 22 0.19 16.94 -3.89
C VAL A 22 -0.01 15.46 -4.13
N ALA A 23 0.76 14.64 -3.43
CA ALA A 23 0.62 13.20 -3.37
C ALA A 23 -0.14 12.78 -2.10
N THR A 24 -1.11 11.89 -2.29
CA THR A 24 -1.94 11.28 -1.24
C THR A 24 -1.86 9.77 -1.37
N LEU A 25 -1.61 9.12 -0.25
CA LEU A 25 -1.53 7.65 -0.13
C LEU A 25 -2.85 7.14 0.44
N GLY A 26 -3.41 6.12 -0.20
CA GLY A 26 -4.66 5.49 0.19
C GLY A 26 -4.54 3.96 0.26
N THR A 27 -5.65 3.33 0.61
CA THR A 27 -5.83 1.89 0.74
C THR A 27 -6.47 1.30 -0.52
N GLY A 28 -6.68 -0.02 -0.56
CA GLY A 28 -7.36 -0.70 -1.67
C GLY A 28 -8.82 -0.25 -1.88
N GLU A 29 -9.47 0.34 -0.87
CA GLU A 29 -10.81 0.93 -1.02
C GLU A 29 -10.80 2.24 -1.81
N ASP A 30 -9.66 2.92 -1.87
CA ASP A 30 -9.49 4.20 -2.55
C ASP A 30 -9.11 4.03 -4.03
N GLU A 31 -8.96 2.78 -4.50
CA GLU A 31 -8.74 2.47 -5.91
C GLU A 31 -9.98 2.81 -6.74
N GLN A 32 -9.77 3.32 -7.95
CA GLN A 32 -10.86 3.67 -8.83
C GLN A 32 -11.28 2.46 -9.67
N TYR A 33 -12.55 2.04 -9.54
CA TYR A 33 -13.16 1.12 -10.49
C TYR A 33 -13.35 1.83 -11.82
N VAL A 34 -12.77 1.25 -12.88
CA VAL A 34 -12.94 1.71 -14.25
C VAL A 34 -13.72 0.63 -15.00
N ASP A 35 -15.00 0.90 -15.22
CA ASP A 35 -15.85 0.08 -16.08
C ASP A 35 -15.56 0.43 -17.55
N SER A 36 -14.65 -0.33 -18.14
CA SER A 36 -14.21 -0.14 -19.53
C SER A 36 -14.88 -1.14 -20.46
N LEU A 37 -14.90 -0.83 -21.76
CA LEU A 37 -15.44 -1.74 -22.78
C LEU A 37 -14.75 -3.13 -22.79
N THR A 38 -13.48 -3.19 -22.39
CA THR A 38 -12.70 -4.44 -22.31
C THR A 38 -12.91 -5.21 -21.00
N GLY A 39 -13.69 -4.66 -20.07
CA GLY A 39 -13.92 -5.22 -18.74
C GLY A 39 -13.64 -4.21 -17.63
N MET A 40 -14.16 -4.52 -16.45
CA MET A 40 -13.93 -3.73 -15.25
C MET A 40 -12.53 -4.01 -14.68
N TYR A 41 -11.78 -2.97 -14.37
CA TYR A 41 -10.50 -3.07 -13.66
C TYR A 41 -10.40 -1.99 -12.57
N LYS A 42 -9.42 -2.14 -11.68
CA LYS A 42 -9.10 -1.15 -10.65
C LYS A 42 -7.83 -0.39 -11.02
N GLU A 43 -7.88 0.93 -10.97
CA GLU A 43 -6.73 1.80 -11.17
C GLU A 43 -6.17 2.24 -9.81
N ARG A 44 -4.89 1.93 -9.59
CA ARG A 44 -4.17 2.23 -8.35
C ARG A 44 -3.46 3.58 -8.40
N PHE A 45 -3.12 4.06 -9.60
CA PHE A 45 -2.46 5.34 -9.78
C PHE A 45 -3.40 6.35 -10.42
N LEU A 46 -3.80 7.34 -9.64
CA LEU A 46 -4.73 8.40 -10.03
C LEU A 46 -3.94 9.70 -10.16
N LEU A 47 -3.92 10.30 -11.35
CA LEU A 47 -3.32 11.62 -11.55
C LEU A 47 -4.39 12.56 -12.09
N HIS A 48 -4.76 13.53 -11.27
CA HIS A 48 -5.67 14.60 -11.62
C HIS A 48 -4.90 15.89 -11.86
N TYR A 49 -5.27 16.57 -12.93
CA TYR A 49 -4.66 17.81 -13.37
C TYR A 49 -5.77 18.86 -13.45
N ASN A 50 -5.54 20.01 -12.83
CA ASN A 50 -6.47 21.12 -12.76
C ASN A 50 -5.79 22.38 -13.30
N PHE A 51 -6.51 23.10 -14.16
CA PHE A 51 -6.04 24.33 -14.80
C PHE A 51 -7.00 25.49 -14.49
N PRO A 52 -6.88 26.09 -13.29
CA PRO A 52 -7.77 27.18 -12.92
C PRO A 52 -7.52 28.45 -13.76
N PRO A 53 -8.56 29.24 -14.09
CA PRO A 53 -8.43 30.43 -14.95
C PRO A 53 -7.42 31.46 -14.45
N TYR A 54 -7.26 31.60 -13.14
CA TYR A 54 -6.32 32.56 -12.56
C TYR A 54 -4.86 32.24 -12.92
N SER A 55 -4.54 31.00 -13.31
CA SER A 55 -3.18 30.59 -13.68
C SER A 55 -2.64 31.32 -14.91
N VAL A 56 -3.52 31.91 -15.71
CA VAL A 56 -3.20 32.75 -16.86
C VAL A 56 -3.70 34.19 -16.68
N GLY A 57 -4.11 34.57 -15.47
CA GLY A 57 -4.65 35.89 -15.17
C GLY A 57 -6.08 36.13 -15.67
N GLU A 58 -6.82 35.09 -16.05
CA GLU A 58 -8.18 35.19 -16.55
C GLU A 58 -9.22 34.85 -15.47
N THR A 59 -10.47 35.28 -15.70
CA THR A 59 -11.63 34.81 -14.95
C THR A 59 -12.39 33.77 -15.75
N GLY A 60 -12.87 32.71 -15.12
CA GLY A 60 -13.63 31.67 -15.81
C GLY A 60 -14.49 30.84 -14.87
N ARG A 61 -15.33 30.01 -15.45
CA ARG A 61 -16.20 29.10 -14.69
C ARG A 61 -15.36 27.96 -14.11
N MET A 62 -15.33 27.84 -12.80
CA MET A 62 -14.82 26.65 -12.12
C MET A 62 -15.89 25.55 -12.17
N GLY A 63 -15.51 24.35 -12.60
CA GLY A 63 -16.42 23.23 -12.77
C GLY A 63 -15.69 21.91 -12.98
N SER A 64 -16.37 20.96 -13.60
CA SER A 64 -15.77 19.66 -13.94
C SER A 64 -14.61 19.82 -14.94
N PRO A 65 -13.56 18.98 -14.84
CA PRO A 65 -12.40 19.09 -15.71
C PRO A 65 -12.77 18.88 -17.19
N GLY A 66 -12.22 19.73 -18.05
CA GLY A 66 -12.40 19.68 -19.49
C GLY A 66 -11.49 18.64 -20.17
N ARG A 67 -11.63 18.51 -21.49
CA ARG A 67 -10.85 17.53 -22.29
C ARG A 67 -9.34 17.75 -22.19
N ARG A 68 -8.87 19.01 -22.22
CA ARG A 68 -7.44 19.34 -22.12
C ARG A 68 -6.86 19.00 -20.75
N GLU A 69 -7.59 19.28 -19.68
CA GLU A 69 -7.16 18.94 -18.31
C GLU A 69 -7.01 17.43 -18.14
N ILE A 70 -7.99 16.65 -18.61
CA ILE A 70 -7.90 15.19 -18.62
C ILE A 70 -6.75 14.70 -19.52
N GLY A 71 -6.57 15.30 -20.70
CA GLY A 71 -5.49 14.95 -21.63
C GLY A 71 -4.09 15.19 -21.04
N HIS A 72 -3.87 16.36 -20.44
CA HIS A 72 -2.62 16.72 -19.78
C HIS A 72 -2.36 15.84 -18.55
N GLY A 73 -3.39 15.59 -17.74
CA GLY A 73 -3.30 14.63 -16.63
C GLY A 73 -2.91 13.24 -17.12
N LYS A 74 -3.51 12.76 -18.21
CA LYS A 74 -3.18 11.43 -18.76
C LYS A 74 -1.78 11.38 -19.38
N LEU A 75 -1.29 12.47 -19.99
CA LEU A 75 0.09 12.58 -20.45
C LEU A 75 1.07 12.44 -19.28
N ALA A 76 0.87 13.22 -18.23
CA ALA A 76 1.73 13.15 -17.05
C ALA A 76 1.64 11.77 -16.37
N TRP A 77 0.45 11.19 -16.32
CA TRP A 77 0.24 9.83 -15.80
C TRP A 77 1.04 8.79 -16.58
N ARG A 78 1.03 8.88 -17.93
CA ARG A 78 1.82 7.98 -18.81
C ARG A 78 3.31 8.15 -18.60
N ALA A 79 3.77 9.36 -18.30
CA ALA A 79 5.18 9.64 -18.03
C ALA A 79 5.67 9.06 -16.70
N ILE A 80 4.84 9.08 -15.66
CA ILE A 80 5.22 8.63 -14.31
C ILE A 80 5.03 7.13 -14.12
N ARG A 81 3.96 6.55 -14.68
CA ARG A 81 3.58 5.13 -14.46
C ARG A 81 4.71 4.12 -14.64
N PRO A 82 5.61 4.22 -15.65
CA PRO A 82 6.69 3.26 -15.83
C PRO A 82 7.68 3.21 -14.66
N MET A 83 7.77 4.27 -13.85
CA MET A 83 8.71 4.39 -12.72
C MET A 83 8.05 4.09 -11.37
N LEU A 84 6.76 3.75 -11.34
CA LEU A 84 6.07 3.41 -10.10
C LEU A 84 6.51 2.04 -9.57
N PRO A 85 6.57 1.88 -8.24
CA PRO A 85 6.78 0.57 -7.63
C PRO A 85 5.62 -0.39 -7.91
N THR A 86 5.88 -1.69 -7.79
CA THR A 86 4.81 -2.70 -7.89
C THR A 86 3.90 -2.67 -6.66
N ALA A 87 2.75 -3.35 -6.73
CA ALA A 87 1.82 -3.42 -5.60
C ALA A 87 2.43 -4.14 -4.40
N GLU A 88 3.33 -5.10 -4.65
CA GLU A 88 4.02 -5.85 -3.60
C GLU A 88 5.08 -5.00 -2.91
N GLN A 89 5.79 -4.15 -3.66
CA GLN A 89 6.82 -3.25 -3.13
C GLN A 89 6.22 -2.07 -2.35
N PHE A 90 5.09 -1.55 -2.82
CA PHE A 90 4.45 -0.39 -2.22
C PHE A 90 2.92 -0.54 -2.31
N PRO A 91 2.28 -1.14 -1.28
CA PRO A 91 0.88 -1.57 -1.32
C PRO A 91 -0.13 -0.43 -1.12
N TYR A 92 0.14 0.73 -1.72
CA TYR A 92 -0.66 1.93 -1.59
C TYR A 92 -1.33 2.31 -2.90
N THR A 93 -2.55 2.84 -2.77
CA THR A 93 -3.18 3.64 -3.81
C THR A 93 -2.54 5.01 -3.83
N LEU A 94 -2.19 5.50 -5.02
CA LEU A 94 -1.47 6.75 -5.21
C LEU A 94 -2.40 7.73 -5.91
N ARG A 95 -2.82 8.79 -5.21
CA ARG A 95 -3.51 9.92 -5.83
C ARG A 95 -2.58 11.12 -5.87
N VAL A 96 -2.40 11.67 -7.06
CA VAL A 96 -1.68 12.91 -7.29
C VAL A 96 -2.65 13.94 -7.85
N VAL A 97 -2.63 15.14 -7.28
CA VAL A 97 -3.35 16.30 -7.82
C VAL A 97 -2.33 17.37 -8.15
N SER A 98 -2.32 17.82 -9.40
CA SER A 98 -1.53 18.94 -9.88
C SER A 98 -2.44 20.14 -10.09
N GLU A 99 -2.22 21.17 -9.29
CA GLU A 99 -2.89 22.47 -9.38
C GLU A 99 -1.94 23.45 -10.06
N ILE A 100 -2.28 23.86 -11.28
CA ILE A 100 -1.48 24.84 -12.01
C ILE A 100 -1.79 26.22 -11.45
N THR A 101 -0.77 26.89 -10.90
CA THR A 101 -0.92 28.22 -10.31
C THR A 101 -0.45 29.33 -11.24
N GLU A 102 0.45 29.03 -12.18
CA GLU A 102 0.93 29.94 -13.22
C GLU A 102 1.19 29.13 -14.52
N SER A 103 0.91 29.69 -15.69
CA SER A 103 1.14 28.99 -16.96
C SER A 103 1.49 29.94 -18.11
N ASN A 104 2.78 30.07 -18.41
CA ASN A 104 3.28 30.65 -19.66
C ASN A 104 4.01 29.64 -20.56
N GLY A 105 3.98 28.36 -20.20
CA GLY A 105 4.63 27.27 -20.94
C GLY A 105 3.96 25.95 -20.62
N SER A 106 4.68 24.84 -20.79
CA SER A 106 4.08 23.52 -20.60
C SER A 106 3.88 23.14 -19.13
N SER A 107 2.69 23.48 -18.63
CA SER A 107 2.17 23.07 -17.32
C SER A 107 1.97 21.55 -17.19
N SER A 108 1.77 20.84 -18.31
CA SER A 108 1.74 19.37 -18.32
C SER A 108 3.12 18.75 -18.02
N MET A 109 4.21 19.36 -18.49
CA MET A 109 5.57 18.92 -18.13
C MET A 109 5.98 19.37 -16.72
N ALA A 110 5.56 20.56 -16.28
CA ALA A 110 5.68 20.98 -14.89
C ALA A 110 4.98 19.99 -13.94
N THR A 111 3.82 19.47 -14.34
CA THR A 111 3.09 18.43 -13.60
C THR A 111 3.89 17.13 -13.49
N VAL A 112 4.59 16.69 -14.54
CA VAL A 112 5.47 15.51 -14.47
C VAL A 112 6.57 15.72 -13.44
N CYS A 113 7.29 16.84 -13.52
CA CYS A 113 8.38 17.16 -12.61
C CYS A 113 7.88 17.25 -11.15
N GLY A 114 6.80 18.03 -10.92
CA GLY A 114 6.18 18.17 -9.62
C GLY A 114 5.63 16.86 -9.06
N THR A 115 5.08 15.98 -9.91
CA THR A 115 4.61 14.64 -9.50
C THR A 115 5.77 13.77 -9.06
N SER A 116 6.88 13.76 -9.81
CA SER A 116 8.08 13.02 -9.42
C SER A 116 8.59 13.47 -8.05
N LEU A 117 8.65 14.78 -7.81
CA LEU A 117 9.07 15.35 -6.53
C LEU A 117 8.08 15.03 -5.39
N ALA A 118 6.78 15.22 -5.63
CA ALA A 118 5.75 15.01 -4.61
C ALA A 118 5.62 13.53 -4.20
N LEU A 119 5.79 12.59 -5.14
CA LEU A 119 5.80 11.15 -4.84
C LEU A 119 7.03 10.77 -4.02
N MET A 120 8.23 11.28 -4.37
CA MET A 120 9.43 11.04 -3.57
C MET A 120 9.30 11.66 -2.17
N ASP A 121 8.74 12.86 -2.07
CA ASP A 121 8.48 13.52 -0.78
C ASP A 121 7.44 12.75 0.07
N ALA A 122 6.50 12.04 -0.58
CA ALA A 122 5.56 11.14 0.08
C ALA A 122 6.16 9.78 0.51
N GLY A 123 7.45 9.55 0.25
CA GLY A 123 8.13 8.28 0.53
C GLY A 123 7.79 7.16 -0.46
N VAL A 124 7.28 7.49 -1.64
CA VAL A 124 7.06 6.50 -2.70
C VAL A 124 8.42 6.11 -3.30
N PRO A 125 8.78 4.81 -3.31
CA PRO A 125 10.04 4.35 -3.88
C PRO A 125 9.94 4.29 -5.41
N LEU A 126 10.02 5.46 -6.06
CA LEU A 126 10.15 5.54 -7.51
C LEU A 126 11.45 4.88 -7.95
N ALA A 127 11.42 4.11 -9.04
CA ALA A 127 12.62 3.48 -9.58
C ALA A 127 13.70 4.52 -9.93
N LYS A 128 13.29 5.62 -10.57
CA LYS A 128 14.12 6.81 -10.85
C LYS A 128 13.24 8.07 -10.96
N PRO A 129 13.78 9.27 -10.68
CA PRO A 129 13.09 10.53 -10.93
C PRO A 129 12.79 10.75 -12.42
N VAL A 130 11.66 11.41 -12.71
CA VAL A 130 11.20 11.69 -14.07
C VAL A 130 11.02 13.20 -14.25
N ALA A 131 11.59 13.76 -15.31
CA ALA A 131 11.34 15.15 -15.71
C ALA A 131 10.72 15.21 -17.11
N GLY A 132 10.05 16.33 -17.38
CA GLY A 132 9.47 16.65 -18.68
C GLY A 132 9.99 17.98 -19.22
N ILE A 133 10.14 18.07 -20.54
CA ILE A 133 10.41 19.32 -21.25
C ILE A 133 9.48 19.45 -22.45
N ALA A 134 9.02 20.68 -22.71
CA ALA A 134 8.32 21.02 -23.93
C ALA A 134 9.28 21.63 -24.93
N MET A 135 9.07 21.29 -26.19
CA MET A 135 9.97 21.60 -27.28
C MET A 135 9.14 22.09 -28.45
N GLY A 136 9.70 23.03 -29.20
CA GLY A 136 9.09 23.55 -30.41
C GLY A 136 10.01 23.39 -31.61
N LEU A 137 9.44 23.53 -32.78
CA LEU A 137 10.15 23.60 -34.04
C LEU A 137 9.59 24.74 -34.88
N ILE A 138 10.47 25.53 -35.47
CA ILE A 138 10.14 26.47 -36.55
C ILE A 138 10.89 25.99 -37.80
N LEU A 139 10.20 25.84 -38.92
CA LEU A 139 10.74 25.33 -40.19
C LEU A 139 10.37 26.28 -41.33
N GLU A 140 11.37 26.92 -41.93
CA GLU A 140 11.23 27.75 -43.13
C GLU A 140 12.09 27.20 -44.28
N GLY A 141 11.43 26.52 -45.24
CA GLY A 141 12.12 25.87 -46.34
C GLY A 141 13.05 24.77 -45.82
N GLU A 142 14.36 24.93 -46.00
CA GLU A 142 15.38 24.00 -45.51
C GLU A 142 15.95 24.35 -44.12
N ARG A 143 15.66 25.56 -43.60
CA ARG A 143 16.18 26.02 -42.31
C ARG A 143 15.19 25.69 -41.21
N PHE A 144 15.69 25.17 -40.09
CA PHE A 144 14.88 24.92 -38.92
C PHE A 144 15.57 25.36 -37.63
N ALA A 145 14.76 25.70 -36.63
CA ALA A 145 15.19 25.96 -35.27
C ALA A 145 14.40 25.08 -34.30
N VAL A 146 15.11 24.33 -33.46
CA VAL A 146 14.51 23.59 -32.35
C VAL A 146 14.54 24.49 -31.11
N LEU A 147 13.37 24.75 -30.55
CA LEU A 147 13.21 25.55 -29.35
C LEU A 147 13.12 24.63 -28.13
N SER A 148 13.82 25.00 -27.05
CA SER A 148 13.78 24.27 -25.78
C SER A 148 13.01 25.04 -24.73
N ASP A 149 12.14 24.33 -24.04
CA ASP A 149 11.25 24.86 -23.02
C ASP A 149 10.37 26.00 -23.51
N ILE A 150 9.57 25.69 -24.53
CA ILE A 150 8.77 26.69 -25.23
C ILE A 150 7.76 27.41 -24.34
N LEU A 151 7.60 28.69 -24.63
CA LEU A 151 6.52 29.55 -24.14
C LEU A 151 5.20 29.27 -24.87
N GLY A 152 4.09 29.78 -24.33
CA GLY A 152 2.77 29.67 -24.97
C GLY A 152 2.72 30.30 -26.37
N ASP A 153 3.39 31.45 -26.55
CA ASP A 153 3.47 32.11 -27.85
C ASP A 153 4.30 31.33 -28.85
N GLU A 154 5.41 30.72 -28.40
CA GLU A 154 6.27 29.89 -29.25
C GLU A 154 5.58 28.59 -29.67
N ASP A 155 4.74 28.00 -28.80
CA ASP A 155 3.83 26.92 -29.19
C ASP A 155 2.83 27.40 -30.23
N HIS A 156 2.14 28.51 -29.99
CA HIS A 156 1.12 29.03 -30.91
C HIS A 156 1.67 29.26 -32.33
N LEU A 157 2.86 29.87 -32.41
CA LEU A 157 3.52 30.24 -33.66
C LEU A 157 4.38 29.13 -34.28
N GLY A 158 4.77 28.12 -33.50
CA GLY A 158 5.63 27.03 -33.95
C GLY A 158 4.92 26.06 -34.90
N ASP A 159 5.70 25.42 -35.75
CA ASP A 159 5.26 24.46 -36.77
C ASP A 159 5.05 23.04 -36.24
N MET A 160 5.64 22.76 -35.07
CA MET A 160 5.44 21.53 -34.32
C MET A 160 5.74 21.80 -32.85
N ASP A 161 4.91 21.24 -31.97
CA ASP A 161 5.17 21.17 -30.54
C ASP A 161 5.28 19.71 -30.10
N PHE A 162 6.20 19.44 -29.19
CA PHE A 162 6.33 18.10 -28.62
C PHE A 162 6.82 18.13 -27.19
N LYS A 163 6.39 17.12 -26.45
CA LYS A 163 6.58 17.00 -25.02
C LYS A 163 7.31 15.70 -24.75
N VAL A 164 8.49 15.79 -24.16
CA VAL A 164 9.36 14.66 -23.89
C VAL A 164 9.52 14.51 -22.39
N ALA A 165 9.07 13.37 -21.86
CA ALA A 165 9.24 13.02 -20.46
C ALA A 165 10.05 11.74 -20.29
N GLY A 166 10.84 11.66 -19.23
CA GLY A 166 11.69 10.50 -18.99
C GLY A 166 12.68 10.66 -17.85
N THR A 167 13.48 9.63 -17.69
CA THR A 167 14.58 9.57 -16.72
C THR A 167 15.90 9.99 -17.40
N VAL A 168 17.00 9.87 -16.66
CA VAL A 168 18.36 10.02 -17.20
C VAL A 168 18.70 8.96 -18.26
N ASP A 169 18.11 7.77 -18.18
CA ASP A 169 18.44 6.62 -19.04
C ASP A 169 17.55 6.52 -20.29
N GLY A 170 16.35 7.08 -20.25
CA GLY A 170 15.38 6.84 -21.30
C GLY A 170 14.14 7.73 -21.23
N ILE A 171 13.30 7.59 -22.26
CA ILE A 171 12.02 8.31 -22.40
C ILE A 171 10.92 7.41 -21.82
N THR A 172 10.06 7.99 -20.99
CA THR A 172 8.86 7.31 -20.45
C THR A 172 7.60 7.72 -21.21
N SER A 173 7.55 8.94 -21.75
CA SER A 173 6.45 9.39 -22.58
C SER A 173 6.92 10.42 -23.62
N LEU A 174 6.31 10.35 -24.79
CA LEU A 174 6.51 11.28 -25.90
C LEU A 174 5.13 11.61 -26.48
N GLN A 175 4.82 12.90 -26.57
CA GLN A 175 3.65 13.41 -27.29
C GLN A 175 4.14 14.43 -28.32
N MET A 176 3.60 14.37 -29.53
CA MET A 176 3.98 15.24 -30.63
C MET A 176 2.70 15.69 -31.34
N ASP A 177 2.61 16.98 -31.59
CA ASP A 177 1.57 17.60 -32.39
C ASP A 177 2.25 18.37 -33.52
N ILE A 178 2.12 17.83 -34.74
CA ILE A 178 2.78 18.35 -35.95
C ILE A 178 1.74 19.14 -36.74
N LYS A 179 2.04 20.41 -37.07
CA LYS A 179 1.12 21.29 -37.80
C LYS A 179 1.40 21.34 -39.31
N ILE A 180 2.63 21.01 -39.73
CA ILE A 180 3.05 21.05 -41.14
C ILE A 180 3.66 19.74 -41.62
N ALA A 181 3.72 19.53 -42.94
CA ALA A 181 4.52 18.47 -43.54
C ALA A 181 6.01 18.87 -43.62
N GLY A 182 6.89 17.90 -43.87
CA GLY A 182 8.32 18.17 -44.13
C GLY A 182 9.27 17.90 -42.95
N ILE A 183 8.76 17.33 -41.84
CA ILE A 183 9.60 16.93 -40.70
C ILE A 183 10.29 15.61 -41.02
N THR A 184 11.61 15.65 -41.18
CA THR A 184 12.43 14.47 -41.49
C THR A 184 12.89 13.75 -40.24
N GLU A 185 13.33 12.49 -40.39
CA GLU A 185 13.94 11.73 -39.29
C GLU A 185 15.18 12.43 -38.71
N GLU A 186 15.94 13.14 -39.54
CA GLU A 186 17.13 13.88 -39.12
C GLU A 186 16.76 15.04 -38.19
N ILE A 187 15.73 15.81 -38.55
CA ILE A 187 15.20 16.89 -37.70
C ILE A 187 14.74 16.31 -36.36
N MET A 188 14.03 15.18 -36.38
CA MET A 188 13.58 14.50 -35.17
C MET A 188 14.73 14.04 -34.26
N LYS A 189 15.82 13.51 -34.83
CA LYS A 189 17.01 13.12 -34.07
C LYS A 189 17.66 14.31 -33.37
N VAL A 190 17.81 15.43 -34.08
CA VAL A 190 18.34 16.68 -33.49
C VAL A 190 17.43 17.17 -32.38
N ALA A 191 16.12 17.20 -32.63
CA ALA A 191 15.12 17.69 -31.70
C ALA A 191 15.06 16.87 -30.41
N LEU A 192 15.08 15.53 -30.52
CA LEU A 192 15.11 14.63 -29.36
C LEU A 192 16.45 14.66 -28.63
N GLY A 193 17.57 14.87 -29.33
CA GLY A 193 18.88 15.07 -28.72
C GLY A 193 18.91 16.32 -27.84
N GLN A 194 18.39 17.44 -28.36
CA GLN A 194 18.26 18.69 -27.59
C GLN A 194 17.29 18.52 -26.41
N ALA A 195 16.16 17.84 -26.61
CA ALA A 195 15.20 17.54 -25.54
C ALA A 195 15.82 16.67 -24.43
N GLN A 196 16.69 15.71 -24.77
CA GLN A 196 17.43 14.92 -23.79
C GLN A 196 18.34 15.81 -22.94
N GLY A 197 19.05 16.76 -23.56
CA GLY A 197 19.89 17.74 -22.86
C GLY A 197 19.09 18.57 -21.86
N GLY A 198 17.99 19.18 -22.32
CA GLY A 198 17.11 19.97 -21.46
C GLY A 198 16.46 19.16 -20.33
N ARG A 199 16.02 17.93 -20.61
CA ARG A 199 15.45 17.04 -19.58
C ARG A 199 16.48 16.69 -18.51
N LYS A 200 17.73 16.38 -18.90
CA LYS A 200 18.81 16.10 -17.94
C LYS A 200 19.14 17.32 -17.08
N HIS A 201 19.10 18.52 -17.66
CA HIS A 201 19.26 19.77 -16.91
C HIS A 201 18.15 19.93 -15.87
N ILE A 202 16.88 19.75 -16.24
CA ILE A 202 15.75 19.84 -15.30
C ILE A 202 15.86 18.78 -14.19
N LEU A 203 16.27 17.54 -14.53
CA LEU A 203 16.52 16.50 -13.52
C LEU A 203 17.60 16.89 -12.52
N ALA A 204 18.66 17.56 -12.98
CA ALA A 204 19.72 18.06 -12.09
C ALA A 204 19.18 19.14 -11.13
N GLU A 205 18.34 20.06 -11.62
CA GLU A 205 17.69 21.06 -10.76
C GLU A 205 16.72 20.43 -9.76
N MET A 206 15.96 19.41 -10.18
CA MET A 206 15.09 18.64 -9.28
C MET A 206 15.89 17.92 -8.18
N ALA A 207 17.06 17.39 -8.53
CA ALA A 207 17.95 16.69 -7.60
C ALA A 207 18.49 17.60 -6.49
N ASN A 208 18.57 18.92 -6.73
CA ASN A 208 18.93 19.89 -5.69
C ASN A 208 17.89 19.95 -4.55
N ALA A 209 16.63 19.57 -4.82
CA ALA A 209 15.57 19.52 -3.82
C ALA A 209 15.46 18.14 -3.16
N ILE A 210 15.39 17.07 -3.96
CA ILE A 210 15.31 15.69 -3.48
C ILE A 210 15.78 14.73 -4.57
N THR A 211 16.63 13.78 -4.19
CA THR A 211 17.27 12.82 -5.11
C THR A 211 16.57 11.46 -5.15
N GLU A 212 15.95 11.06 -4.03
CA GLU A 212 15.30 9.77 -3.84
C GLU A 212 14.07 9.90 -2.92
N GLY A 213 13.23 8.87 -2.90
CA GLY A 213 12.07 8.83 -1.99
C GLY A 213 12.51 8.93 -0.53
N ARG A 214 11.74 9.66 0.30
CA ARG A 214 11.98 9.68 1.75
C ARG A 214 11.91 8.27 2.32
N SER A 215 12.78 7.97 3.28
CA SER A 215 12.86 6.65 3.92
C SER A 215 11.64 6.31 4.77
N GLU A 216 10.97 7.33 5.30
CA GLU A 216 9.79 7.18 6.16
C GLU A 216 8.59 7.88 5.54
N LEU A 217 7.42 7.25 5.68
CA LEU A 217 6.14 7.84 5.35
C LEU A 217 5.76 8.91 6.39
N GLY A 218 5.11 9.98 5.96
CA GLY A 218 4.63 11.04 6.85
C GLY A 218 3.69 10.50 7.95
N GLU A 219 3.65 11.19 9.10
CA GLU A 219 2.86 10.80 10.27
C GLU A 219 1.38 10.56 9.95
N PHE A 220 0.80 11.34 9.03
CA PHE A 220 -0.61 11.26 8.66
C PHE A 220 -0.88 10.24 7.53
N ALA A 221 0.16 9.66 6.92
CA ALA A 221 -0.03 8.65 5.92
C ALA A 221 -0.48 7.33 6.56
N PRO A 222 -1.42 6.59 5.94
CA PRO A 222 -1.78 5.27 6.43
C PRO A 222 -0.53 4.38 6.40
N ARG A 223 -0.28 3.66 7.48
CA ARG A 223 0.70 2.56 7.51
C ARG A 223 -0.04 1.28 7.17
N ILE A 224 0.51 0.50 6.25
CA ILE A 224 -0.06 -0.79 5.85
C ILE A 224 0.88 -1.88 6.35
N GLU A 225 0.40 -2.71 7.25
CA GLU A 225 1.06 -3.97 7.61
C GLU A 225 0.41 -5.13 6.86
N VAL A 226 1.26 -5.98 6.29
CA VAL A 226 0.84 -7.21 5.63
C VAL A 226 1.18 -8.38 6.53
N MET A 227 0.19 -9.23 6.80
CA MET A 227 0.38 -10.51 7.48
C MET A 227 -0.27 -11.62 6.68
N ASN A 228 0.27 -12.83 6.78
CA ASN A 228 -0.31 -14.00 6.10
C ASN A 228 -1.03 -14.89 7.11
N ILE A 229 -2.21 -15.38 6.75
CA ILE A 229 -3.00 -16.33 7.54
C ILE A 229 -3.30 -17.59 6.73
N PRO A 230 -3.43 -18.77 7.37
CA PRO A 230 -3.86 -19.98 6.69
C PRO A 230 -5.22 -19.80 5.99
N VAL A 231 -5.36 -20.32 4.77
CA VAL A 231 -6.56 -20.15 3.92
C VAL A 231 -7.83 -20.73 4.58
N ASP A 232 -7.68 -21.79 5.37
CA ASP A 232 -8.76 -22.40 6.15
C ASP A 232 -9.31 -21.46 7.24
N LYS A 233 -8.49 -20.53 7.73
CA LYS A 233 -8.82 -19.58 8.80
C LYS A 233 -9.46 -18.27 8.33
N ILE A 234 -9.46 -18.00 7.03
CA ILE A 234 -10.10 -16.81 6.45
C ILE A 234 -11.57 -16.71 6.89
N ARG A 235 -12.29 -17.83 6.92
CA ARG A 235 -13.70 -17.88 7.34
C ARG A 235 -13.91 -17.50 8.81
N GLU A 236 -12.97 -17.85 9.69
CA GLU A 236 -13.04 -17.54 11.13
C GLU A 236 -12.80 -16.04 11.36
N VAL A 237 -11.86 -15.43 10.64
CA VAL A 237 -11.54 -14.00 10.74
C VAL A 237 -12.65 -13.12 10.16
N ILE A 238 -13.24 -13.49 9.02
CA ILE A 238 -14.37 -12.76 8.42
C ILE A 238 -15.63 -12.95 9.30
N GLY A 239 -15.86 -14.17 9.79
CA GLY A 239 -17.07 -14.55 10.50
C GLY A 239 -18.32 -14.63 9.61
N SER A 240 -19.45 -15.04 10.17
CA SER A 240 -20.70 -15.18 9.41
C SER A 240 -21.17 -13.82 8.86
N GLY A 241 -21.13 -13.67 7.53
CA GLY A 241 -21.53 -12.42 6.84
C GLY A 241 -20.63 -11.21 7.13
N GLY A 242 -19.37 -11.43 7.53
CA GLY A 242 -18.44 -10.33 7.84
C GLY A 242 -18.62 -9.70 9.20
N LYS A 243 -19.34 -10.34 10.14
CA LYS A 243 -19.59 -9.77 11.49
C LYS A 243 -18.31 -9.55 12.29
N VAL A 244 -17.40 -10.52 12.28
CA VAL A 244 -16.18 -10.47 13.10
C VAL A 244 -15.23 -9.41 12.58
N ILE A 245 -14.98 -9.40 11.25
CA ILE A 245 -14.13 -8.37 10.65
C ILE A 245 -14.69 -6.96 10.85
N ARG A 246 -16.00 -6.76 10.76
CA ARG A 246 -16.63 -5.45 11.05
C ARG A 246 -16.44 -5.04 12.50
N GLU A 247 -16.58 -5.96 13.44
CA GLU A 247 -16.35 -5.67 14.86
C GLU A 247 -14.89 -5.28 15.14
N ILE A 248 -13.93 -5.96 14.51
CA ILE A 248 -12.51 -5.62 14.64
C ILE A 248 -12.26 -4.21 14.06
N VAL A 249 -12.75 -3.92 12.87
CA VAL A 249 -12.61 -2.60 12.22
C VAL A 249 -13.25 -1.50 13.07
N GLU A 250 -14.45 -1.72 13.62
CA GLU A 250 -15.17 -0.73 14.43
C GLU A 250 -14.48 -0.43 15.76
N LYS A 251 -13.94 -1.45 16.44
CA LYS A 251 -13.26 -1.26 17.73
C LYS A 251 -11.83 -0.77 17.61
N THR A 252 -11.12 -1.15 16.55
CA THR A 252 -9.71 -0.78 16.37
C THR A 252 -9.53 0.49 15.54
N GLY A 253 -10.50 0.85 14.69
CA GLY A 253 -10.38 1.94 13.73
C GLY A 253 -9.52 1.60 12.50
N ALA A 254 -8.89 0.42 12.48
CA ALA A 254 -8.04 -0.01 11.37
C ALA A 254 -8.90 -0.60 10.23
N LYS A 255 -8.54 -0.27 8.99
CA LYS A 255 -9.10 -0.90 7.80
C LYS A 255 -8.41 -2.23 7.53
N ILE A 256 -9.18 -3.29 7.32
CA ILE A 256 -8.66 -4.64 7.11
C ILE A 256 -9.17 -5.14 5.76
N ASN A 257 -8.26 -5.50 4.87
CA ASN A 257 -8.57 -6.17 3.62
C ASN A 257 -7.96 -7.59 3.63
N ILE A 258 -8.76 -8.60 3.30
CA ILE A 258 -8.34 -10.01 3.28
C ILE A 258 -8.50 -10.51 1.85
N GLU A 259 -7.40 -10.97 1.26
CA GLU A 259 -7.38 -11.59 -0.06
C GLU A 259 -7.64 -13.10 0.05
N ASP A 260 -8.12 -13.71 -1.04
CA ASP A 260 -8.47 -15.14 -1.08
C ASP A 260 -7.25 -16.07 -0.90
N ASP A 261 -6.03 -15.55 -1.04
CA ASP A 261 -4.77 -16.27 -0.84
C ASP A 261 -4.31 -16.33 0.62
N GLY A 262 -5.01 -15.68 1.55
CA GLY A 262 -4.64 -15.58 2.96
C GLY A 262 -3.86 -14.31 3.33
N THR A 263 -3.59 -13.42 2.37
CA THR A 263 -2.94 -12.14 2.64
C THR A 263 -3.90 -11.17 3.32
N VAL A 264 -3.56 -10.73 4.53
CA VAL A 264 -4.30 -9.72 5.30
C VAL A 264 -3.52 -8.42 5.30
N LYS A 265 -4.12 -7.35 4.77
CA LYS A 265 -3.58 -5.99 4.77
C LYS A 265 -4.33 -5.17 5.82
N ILE A 266 -3.62 -4.69 6.84
CA ILE A 266 -4.15 -3.86 7.92
C ILE A 266 -3.63 -2.45 7.72
N ALA A 267 -4.53 -1.47 7.60
CA ALA A 267 -4.20 -0.08 7.32
C ALA A 267 -4.78 0.86 8.37
N SER A 268 -3.94 1.70 8.98
CA SER A 268 -4.38 2.84 9.80
C SER A 268 -3.31 3.95 9.80
N ALA A 269 -3.70 5.19 10.09
CA ALA A 269 -2.77 6.28 10.36
C ALA A 269 -1.99 6.10 11.68
N SER A 270 -2.53 5.33 12.63
CA SER A 270 -1.93 5.10 13.95
C SER A 270 -1.36 3.69 14.07
N GLY A 271 -0.06 3.57 14.38
CA GLY A 271 0.58 2.27 14.61
C GLY A 271 -0.06 1.47 15.76
N LYS A 272 -0.63 2.14 16.76
CA LYS A 272 -1.32 1.47 17.89
C LYS A 272 -2.58 0.73 17.45
N GLU A 273 -3.31 1.28 16.47
CA GLU A 273 -4.53 0.68 15.93
C GLU A 273 -4.19 -0.57 15.10
N ILE A 274 -3.08 -0.51 14.36
CA ILE A 274 -2.57 -1.65 13.59
C ILE A 274 -2.16 -2.79 14.52
N GLU A 275 -1.38 -2.50 15.57
CA GLU A 275 -0.98 -3.52 16.54
C GLU A 275 -2.17 -4.16 17.24
N ALA A 276 -3.18 -3.36 17.60
CA ALA A 276 -4.41 -3.87 18.22
C ALA A 276 -5.18 -4.81 17.27
N ALA A 277 -5.38 -4.41 16.01
CA ALA A 277 -6.02 -5.23 14.99
C ALA A 277 -5.23 -6.51 14.71
N ARG A 278 -3.92 -6.40 14.55
CA ARG A 278 -3.00 -7.52 14.33
C ARG A 278 -3.04 -8.52 15.48
N LYS A 279 -2.99 -8.05 16.73
CA LYS A 279 -3.06 -8.91 17.92
C LYS A 279 -4.40 -9.65 17.99
N TRP A 280 -5.48 -8.98 17.61
CA TRP A 280 -6.81 -9.60 17.61
C TRP A 280 -6.92 -10.65 16.51
N ILE A 281 -6.48 -10.36 15.28
CA ILE A 281 -6.45 -11.35 14.19
C ILE A 281 -5.57 -12.54 14.58
N HIS A 282 -4.38 -12.30 15.15
CA HIS A 282 -3.54 -13.38 15.67
C HIS A 282 -4.22 -14.20 16.75
N SER A 283 -5.03 -13.62 17.64
CA SER A 283 -5.74 -14.40 18.67
C SER A 283 -6.80 -15.35 18.08
N ILE A 284 -7.36 -15.01 16.92
CA ILE A 284 -8.34 -15.85 16.21
C ILE A 284 -7.63 -16.96 15.43
N VAL A 285 -6.52 -16.62 14.78
CA VAL A 285 -5.77 -17.52 13.89
C VAL A 285 -4.79 -18.41 14.64
N ALA A 286 -4.32 -17.98 15.81
CA ALA A 286 -3.36 -18.74 16.60
C ALA A 286 -3.92 -20.12 16.87
N GLU A 287 -3.17 -21.14 16.47
CA GLU A 287 -3.46 -22.50 16.87
C GLU A 287 -2.67 -22.82 18.13
N PRO A 288 -3.23 -23.62 19.04
CA PRO A 288 -2.47 -24.04 20.19
C PRO A 288 -1.39 -25.03 19.74
N GLU A 289 -0.13 -24.68 20.01
CA GLU A 289 1.03 -25.49 19.64
C GLU A 289 1.12 -26.74 20.54
N VAL A 290 1.48 -27.88 19.93
CA VAL A 290 1.69 -29.13 20.66
C VAL A 290 2.92 -28.97 21.55
N GLY A 291 2.72 -29.13 22.86
CA GLY A 291 3.75 -28.96 23.87
C GLY A 291 3.61 -27.69 24.70
N THR A 292 2.75 -26.74 24.31
CA THR A 292 2.60 -25.48 25.04
C THR A 292 1.60 -25.61 26.19
N ILE A 293 1.90 -24.91 27.29
CA ILE A 293 1.05 -24.88 28.49
C ILE A 293 0.06 -23.72 28.36
N TYR A 294 -1.22 -24.01 28.54
CA TYR A 294 -2.31 -23.05 28.48
C TYR A 294 -3.07 -23.00 29.82
N GLU A 295 -3.52 -21.82 30.21
CA GLU A 295 -4.49 -21.65 31.30
C GLU A 295 -5.88 -21.90 30.71
N GLY A 296 -6.62 -22.87 31.26
CA GLY A 296 -7.95 -23.22 30.78
C GLY A 296 -8.98 -23.30 31.90
N THR A 297 -10.25 -23.19 31.56
CA THR A 297 -11.38 -23.32 32.49
C THR A 297 -12.11 -24.64 32.23
N VAL A 298 -12.38 -25.40 33.28
CA VAL A 298 -13.14 -26.67 33.18
C VAL A 298 -14.59 -26.35 32.82
N VAL A 299 -15.04 -26.75 31.63
CA VAL A 299 -16.42 -26.54 31.17
C VAL A 299 -17.34 -27.64 31.67
N LYS A 300 -16.88 -28.89 31.62
CA LYS A 300 -17.69 -30.05 31.99
C LYS A 300 -16.84 -31.20 32.49
N THR A 301 -17.32 -31.89 33.52
CA THR A 301 -16.69 -33.12 34.01
C THR A 301 -17.49 -34.35 33.58
N ALA A 302 -16.79 -35.43 33.23
CA ALA A 302 -17.38 -36.73 32.89
C ALA A 302 -16.56 -37.85 33.56
N ASP A 303 -17.12 -39.06 33.63
CA ASP A 303 -16.48 -40.18 34.34
C ASP A 303 -15.13 -40.60 33.72
N PHE A 304 -14.91 -40.30 32.44
CA PHE A 304 -13.69 -40.64 31.70
C PHE A 304 -12.71 -39.47 31.53
N GLY A 305 -13.06 -38.25 31.96
CA GLY A 305 -12.20 -37.09 31.81
C GLY A 305 -12.88 -35.74 32.08
N ALA A 306 -12.11 -34.66 32.00
CA ALA A 306 -12.59 -33.29 32.12
C ALA A 306 -12.41 -32.55 30.78
N PHE A 307 -13.45 -31.82 30.38
CA PHE A 307 -13.39 -30.90 29.25
C PHE A 307 -12.93 -29.55 29.74
N VAL A 308 -11.78 -29.10 29.24
CA VAL A 308 -11.17 -27.82 29.59
C VAL A 308 -11.19 -26.95 28.35
N ASN A 309 -11.77 -25.75 28.45
CA ASN A 309 -11.63 -24.73 27.44
C ASN A 309 -10.32 -23.99 27.73
N PHE A 310 -9.33 -24.20 26.87
CA PHE A 310 -7.96 -23.70 27.05
C PHE A 310 -7.53 -22.77 25.92
N PHE A 311 -8.31 -22.71 24.82
CA PHE A 311 -8.00 -21.88 23.67
C PHE A 311 -9.26 -21.50 22.87
N GLY A 312 -9.83 -20.33 23.17
CA GLY A 312 -10.95 -19.75 22.43
C GLY A 312 -12.17 -20.68 22.33
N ALA A 313 -12.51 -21.09 21.11
CA ALA A 313 -13.68 -21.92 20.81
C ALA A 313 -13.41 -23.44 20.81
N ARG A 314 -12.17 -23.89 21.09
CA ARG A 314 -11.80 -25.31 21.09
C ARG A 314 -11.71 -25.86 22.52
N ASP A 315 -12.52 -26.86 22.82
CA ASP A 315 -12.45 -27.61 24.08
C ASP A 315 -11.46 -28.78 23.94
N GLY A 316 -10.61 -28.97 24.94
CA GLY A 316 -9.69 -30.10 25.01
C GLY A 316 -10.11 -31.09 26.08
N LEU A 317 -9.83 -32.36 25.85
CA LEU A 317 -10.15 -33.44 26.77
C LEU A 317 -8.90 -33.82 27.58
N VAL A 318 -9.01 -33.70 28.90
CA VAL A 318 -8.07 -34.28 29.85
C VAL A 318 -8.61 -35.65 30.26
N HIS A 319 -7.92 -36.73 29.88
CA HIS A 319 -8.31 -38.09 30.28
C HIS A 319 -8.09 -38.29 31.78
N ILE A 320 -8.88 -39.15 32.44
CA ILE A 320 -8.76 -39.44 33.88
C ILE A 320 -7.34 -39.86 34.31
N SER A 321 -6.60 -40.51 33.43
CA SER A 321 -5.20 -40.93 33.66
C SER A 321 -4.17 -39.80 33.58
N GLN A 322 -4.56 -38.62 33.12
CA GLN A 322 -3.73 -37.43 32.90
C GLN A 322 -4.13 -36.25 33.79
N LEU A 323 -5.07 -36.47 34.73
CA LEU A 323 -5.62 -35.48 35.66
C LEU A 323 -4.71 -35.24 36.89
N ALA A 324 -4.10 -36.30 37.42
CA ALA A 324 -3.18 -36.22 38.56
C ALA A 324 -2.10 -37.32 38.47
N SER A 325 -1.03 -37.17 39.25
CA SER A 325 0.03 -38.19 39.39
C SER A 325 -0.45 -39.45 40.10
N ASP A 326 -1.43 -39.32 40.97
CA ASP A 326 -2.03 -40.38 41.78
C ASP A 326 -3.27 -41.02 41.11
N ARG A 327 -3.64 -42.23 41.54
CA ARG A 327 -4.77 -42.97 40.97
C ARG A 327 -6.09 -42.35 41.41
N VAL A 328 -6.69 -41.55 40.54
CA VAL A 328 -7.96 -40.86 40.80
C VAL A 328 -9.14 -41.81 40.50
N ALA A 329 -10.05 -41.99 41.46
CA ALA A 329 -11.24 -42.83 41.30
C ALA A 329 -12.41 -42.10 40.62
N LYS A 330 -12.54 -40.78 40.83
CA LYS A 330 -13.54 -39.92 40.18
C LYS A 330 -12.95 -38.59 39.77
N THR A 331 -13.31 -38.13 38.58
CA THR A 331 -12.85 -36.83 38.03
C THR A 331 -13.31 -35.63 38.88
N GLN A 332 -14.46 -35.74 39.54
CA GLN A 332 -15.02 -34.72 40.46
C GLN A 332 -14.18 -34.49 41.72
N ASP A 333 -13.28 -35.42 42.08
CA ASP A 333 -12.43 -35.29 43.27
C ASP A 333 -11.25 -34.34 43.05
N VAL A 334 -10.88 -34.07 41.79
CA VAL A 334 -9.68 -33.30 41.42
C VAL A 334 -10.02 -31.97 40.75
N VAL A 335 -11.10 -31.92 39.96
CA VAL A 335 -11.50 -30.71 39.23
C VAL A 335 -12.98 -30.46 39.36
N LYS A 336 -13.35 -29.20 39.63
CA LYS A 336 -14.74 -28.73 39.63
C LYS A 336 -15.06 -27.98 38.33
N GLU A 337 -16.32 -28.04 37.92
CA GLU A 337 -16.82 -27.24 36.81
C GLU A 337 -16.64 -25.75 37.13
N GLY A 338 -16.06 -24.99 36.20
CA GLY A 338 -15.70 -23.58 36.36
C GLY A 338 -14.31 -23.32 36.97
N GLN A 339 -13.54 -24.35 37.33
CA GLN A 339 -12.20 -24.17 37.89
C GLN A 339 -11.17 -23.83 36.81
N LYS A 340 -10.30 -22.85 37.09
CA LYS A 340 -9.12 -22.53 36.29
C LYS A 340 -7.99 -23.52 36.58
N VAL A 341 -7.45 -24.13 35.53
CA VAL A 341 -6.41 -25.16 35.59
C VAL A 341 -5.38 -24.95 34.49
N TRP A 342 -4.11 -25.28 34.78
CA TRP A 342 -3.06 -25.29 33.77
C TRP A 342 -3.03 -26.64 33.06
N VAL A 343 -2.98 -26.62 31.71
CA VAL A 343 -3.04 -27.81 30.87
C VAL A 343 -2.00 -27.73 29.75
N LYS A 344 -1.27 -28.82 29.50
CA LYS A 344 -0.34 -28.95 28.36
C LYS A 344 -1.03 -29.65 27.21
N LEU A 345 -0.91 -29.11 25.99
CA LEU A 345 -1.42 -29.77 24.80
C LEU A 345 -0.47 -30.89 24.36
N MET A 346 -0.93 -32.13 24.41
CA MET A 346 -0.13 -33.33 24.09
C MET A 346 -0.26 -33.75 22.62
N GLY A 347 -1.28 -33.25 21.91
CA GLY A 347 -1.53 -33.53 20.49
C GLY A 347 -3.01 -33.73 20.19
N PHE A 348 -3.29 -34.32 19.03
CA PHE A 348 -4.65 -34.62 18.56
C PHE A 348 -4.88 -36.13 18.55
N ASP A 349 -6.09 -36.56 18.94
CA ASP A 349 -6.51 -37.97 18.84
C ASP A 349 -6.91 -38.33 17.39
N GLU A 350 -7.06 -39.63 17.07
CA GLU A 350 -7.46 -40.12 15.74
C GLU A 350 -8.82 -39.56 15.24
N ARG A 351 -9.62 -39.00 16.15
CA ARG A 351 -10.91 -38.34 15.88
C ARG A 351 -10.83 -36.81 15.81
N GLY A 352 -9.63 -36.23 15.78
CA GLY A 352 -9.41 -34.78 15.72
C GLY A 352 -9.71 -34.03 17.04
N LYS A 353 -9.90 -34.74 18.16
CA LYS A 353 -10.11 -34.12 19.49
C LYS A 353 -8.77 -33.82 20.14
N VAL A 354 -8.67 -32.63 20.76
CA VAL A 354 -7.44 -32.18 21.44
C VAL A 354 -7.22 -32.96 22.73
N ARG A 355 -6.03 -33.56 22.88
CA ARG A 355 -5.60 -34.24 24.11
C ARG A 355 -4.79 -33.29 24.97
N LEU A 356 -5.26 -33.09 26.20
CA LEU A 356 -4.61 -32.26 27.21
C LEU A 356 -4.09 -33.13 28.36
N SER A 357 -3.01 -32.70 29.00
CA SER A 357 -2.50 -33.30 30.23
C SER A 357 -2.33 -32.26 31.33
N MET A 358 -2.83 -32.57 32.53
CA MET A 358 -2.58 -31.81 33.76
C MET A 358 -1.40 -32.38 34.56
N LYS A 359 -0.92 -33.59 34.22
CA LYS A 359 0.20 -34.28 34.89
C LYS A 359 1.57 -33.74 34.47
N ALA A 360 1.67 -33.17 33.28
CA ALA A 360 2.91 -32.62 32.73
C ALA A 360 3.21 -31.18 33.21
N VAL A 361 2.31 -30.57 33.99
CA VAL A 361 2.37 -29.17 34.39
C VAL A 361 2.11 -29.04 35.87
N ASP A 362 2.92 -28.23 36.55
CA ASP A 362 2.68 -27.88 37.94
C ASP A 362 1.55 -26.84 38.03
N GLN A 363 0.44 -27.22 38.68
CA GLN A 363 -0.76 -26.39 38.84
C GLN A 363 -0.52 -25.11 39.65
N ALA A 364 0.58 -25.03 40.42
CA ALA A 364 0.90 -23.86 41.24
C ALA A 364 1.80 -22.83 40.53
N THR A 365 2.61 -23.25 39.55
CA THR A 365 3.66 -22.41 38.94
C THR A 365 3.56 -22.27 37.42
N GLY A 366 2.73 -23.07 36.75
CA GLY A 366 2.58 -23.03 35.29
C GLY A 366 3.80 -23.51 34.50
N GLN A 367 4.78 -24.14 35.17
CA GLN A 367 5.99 -24.68 34.56
C GLN A 367 5.85 -26.19 34.28
N GLU A 368 6.56 -26.67 33.25
CA GLU A 368 6.67 -28.10 32.96
C GLU A 368 7.33 -28.83 34.13
N VAL A 369 6.71 -29.90 34.59
CA VAL A 369 7.38 -30.85 35.49
C VAL A 369 8.40 -31.62 34.64
N LYS A 370 9.67 -31.19 34.64
CA LYS A 370 10.77 -31.99 34.09
C LYS A 370 10.78 -33.35 34.78
N LYS A 371 10.39 -34.40 34.07
CA LYS A 371 10.83 -35.75 34.43
C LYS A 371 12.34 -35.83 34.18
N ALA A 372 13.11 -35.96 35.25
CA ALA A 372 14.46 -36.47 35.20
C ALA A 372 14.43 -37.96 34.78
N ASP A 373 15.52 -38.36 34.12
CA ASP A 373 15.75 -39.56 33.32
C ASP A 373 15.42 -40.93 33.93
N GLY A 374 15.17 -41.89 33.03
CA GLY A 374 15.69 -43.26 33.17
C GLY A 374 14.71 -44.34 33.64
N GLU A 375 14.14 -45.07 32.69
CA GLU A 375 13.87 -46.51 32.88
C GLU A 375 14.27 -47.24 31.60
N ALA A 376 15.35 -48.01 31.72
CA ALA A 376 15.81 -48.98 30.75
C ALA A 376 15.12 -50.34 31.02
N ALA A 377 14.97 -51.11 29.93
CA ALA A 377 14.53 -52.51 29.81
C ALA A 377 13.02 -52.76 30.09
N GLU A 378 12.28 -53.45 29.23
CA GLU A 378 12.62 -54.52 28.27
C GLU A 378 12.30 -54.22 26.80
#